data_AF-A0A2D7CQ23-F1
#
_entry.id   AF-A0A2D7CQ23-F1
#
_cell.length_a   1.000
_cell.length_b   1.000
_cell.length_c   1.000
_cell.angle_alpha   90.00
_cell.angle_beta   90.00
_cell.angle_gamma   90.00
#
_symmetry.space_group_name_H-M   'P 1'
#
loop_
_entity.id
_entity.type
_entity.pdbx_description
1 polymer ?
#
loop_
_entity_poly.entity_id
_entity_poly.type
_entity_poly.pdbx_seq_one_letter_code
_entity_poly.pdbx_strand_id
1 'polypeptide(L)'
;MKKILLLCLVTCSTLWIIGSIIAVSYTWENFSSSTLRNYNIQKLKCKTLYYEKASRERCLTIMDLEHFQTKSIGVFNRVLIIVSLPSILLLSFYFFNKKGKTIKRRIRKK
;
A
#
# COMPACT_ATOMS: atom_id res chain seq x y z
N MET A 1 15.20 -26.35 14.69
CA MET A 1 14.81 -24.95 14.97
C MET A 1 14.60 -24.09 13.72
N LYS A 2 15.59 -23.88 12.83
CA LYS A 2 15.42 -22.96 11.67
C LYS A 2 14.27 -23.30 10.71
N LYS A 3 14.05 -24.60 10.42
CA LYS A 3 12.92 -25.05 9.58
C LYS A 3 11.56 -24.75 10.23
N ILE A 4 11.45 -24.96 11.54
CA ILE A 4 10.23 -24.64 12.32
C ILE A 4 9.98 -23.14 12.32
N LEU A 5 11.03 -22.34 12.54
CA LEU A 5 10.93 -20.87 12.54
C LEU A 5 10.55 -20.33 11.15
N LEU A 6 11.08 -20.92 10.08
CA LEU A 6 10.67 -20.60 8.71
C LEU A 6 9.20 -20.95 8.48
N LEU A 7 8.74 -22.11 8.97
CA LEU A 7 7.37 -22.56 8.82
C LEU A 7 6.39 -21.61 9.53
N CYS A 8 6.69 -21.19 10.76
CA CYS A 8 5.92 -20.17 11.48
C CYS A 8 5.89 -18.83 10.76
N LEU A 9 6.99 -18.45 10.12
CA LEU A 9 7.11 -17.17 9.40
C LEU A 9 6.25 -17.20 8.12
N VAL A 10 6.23 -18.33 7.41
CA VAL A 10 5.35 -18.55 6.26
C VAL A 10 3.88 -18.51 6.67
N THR A 11 3.49 -19.27 7.71
CA THR A 11 2.09 -19.32 8.16
C THR A 11 1.60 -17.96 8.67
N CYS A 12 2.43 -17.23 9.42
CA CYS A 12 2.10 -15.89 9.90
C CYS A 12 1.96 -14.89 8.73
N SER A 13 2.84 -14.98 7.72
CA SER A 13 2.76 -14.16 6.51
C SER A 13 1.49 -14.45 5.69
N THR A 14 1.11 -15.72 5.55
CA THR A 14 -0.13 -16.09 4.84
C THR A 14 -1.37 -15.58 5.56
N LEU A 15 -1.43 -15.70 6.90
CA LEU A 15 -2.53 -15.17 7.69
C LEU A 15 -2.63 -13.65 7.58
N TRP A 16 -1.49 -12.94 7.60
CA TRP A 16 -1.45 -11.50 7.40
C TRP A 16 -1.97 -11.08 6.03
N ILE A 17 -1.53 -11.74 4.97
CA ILE A 17 -1.95 -11.43 3.60
C ILE A 17 -3.46 -11.61 3.45
N ILE A 18 -4.01 -12.72 3.93
CA ILE A 18 -5.45 -12.99 3.87
C ILE A 18 -6.23 -11.92 4.65
N GLY A 19 -5.85 -11.65 5.90
CA GLY A 19 -6.52 -10.63 6.72
C GLY A 19 -6.42 -9.22 6.12
N SER A 20 -5.25 -8.88 5.57
CA SER A 20 -5.03 -7.58 4.91
C SER A 20 -5.86 -7.43 3.64
N ILE A 21 -5.98 -8.47 2.81
CA ILE A 21 -6.81 -8.45 1.61
C ILE A 21 -8.27 -8.19 1.99
N ILE A 22 -8.79 -8.87 3.01
CA ILE A 22 -10.17 -8.68 3.48
C ILE A 22 -10.39 -7.23 3.95
N ALA A 23 -9.51 -6.73 4.81
CA ALA A 23 -9.61 -5.37 5.34
C ALA A 23 -9.47 -4.29 4.24
N VAL A 24 -8.54 -4.50 3.30
CA VAL A 24 -8.31 -3.61 2.16
C VAL A 24 -9.53 -3.58 1.23
N SER A 25 -10.15 -4.73 0.95
CA SER A 25 -11.35 -4.80 0.12
C SER A 25 -12.52 -4.03 0.74
N TYR A 26 -12.76 -4.21 2.05
CA TYR A 26 -13.83 -3.50 2.75
C TYR A 26 -13.60 -1.97 2.79
N THR A 27 -12.37 -1.55 3.02
CA THR A 27 -12.02 -0.12 3.01
C THR A 27 -11.96 0.48 1.59
N TRP A 28 -11.80 -0.35 0.56
CA TRP A 28 -11.79 0.10 -0.84
C TRP A 28 -13.16 0.54 -1.31
N GLU A 29 -14.22 -0.20 -1.00
CA GLU A 29 -15.58 0.19 -1.39
C GLU A 29 -15.97 1.55 -0.80
N ASN A 30 -15.63 1.76 0.48
CA ASN A 30 -15.86 3.03 1.17
C ASN A 30 -15.03 4.18 0.59
N PHE A 31 -13.76 3.92 0.26
CA PHE A 31 -12.89 4.93 -0.36
C PHE A 31 -13.32 5.26 -1.80
N SER A 32 -13.64 4.26 -2.61
CA SER A 32 -14.06 4.44 -4.01
C SER A 32 -15.34 5.24 -4.10
N SER A 33 -16.34 4.91 -3.28
CA SER A 33 -17.63 5.61 -3.25
C SER A 33 -17.51 7.07 -2.77
N SER A 34 -16.79 7.32 -1.68
CA SER A 34 -16.58 8.67 -1.14
C SER A 34 -15.75 9.56 -2.09
N THR A 35 -14.67 9.02 -2.65
CA THR A 35 -13.80 9.75 -3.59
C THR A 35 -14.56 10.12 -4.87
N LEU A 36 -15.37 9.20 -5.40
CA LEU A 36 -16.19 9.46 -6.58
C LEU A 36 -17.25 10.54 -6.32
N ARG A 37 -17.90 10.49 -5.14
CA ARG A 37 -18.88 11.51 -4.74
C ARG A 37 -18.23 12.89 -4.65
N ASN A 38 -17.07 13.01 -4.00
CA ASN A 38 -16.35 14.28 -3.89
C ASN A 38 -15.93 14.82 -5.26
N TYR A 39 -15.40 13.95 -6.12
CA TYR A 39 -15.05 14.32 -7.50
C TYR A 39 -16.27 14.85 -8.27
N ASN A 40 -17.43 14.19 -8.19
CA ASN A 40 -18.64 14.66 -8.87
C ASN A 40 -19.11 16.04 -8.37
N ILE A 41 -19.03 16.28 -7.06
CA ILE A 41 -19.39 17.58 -6.46
C ILE A 41 -18.44 18.67 -6.94
N GLN A 42 -17.13 18.44 -6.90
CA GLN A 42 -16.15 19.44 -7.34
C GLN A 42 -16.22 19.66 -8.86
N LYS A 43 -16.54 18.65 -9.65
CA LYS A 43 -16.76 18.76 -11.11
C LYS A 43 -17.94 19.67 -11.42
N LEU A 44 -19.04 19.54 -10.66
CA LEU A 44 -20.17 20.46 -10.75
C LEU A 44 -19.75 21.88 -10.39
N LYS A 45 -18.98 22.07 -9.32
CA LYS A 45 -18.45 23.40 -8.93
C LYS A 45 -17.61 24.04 -10.05
N CYS A 46 -16.69 23.31 -10.69
CA CYS A 46 -15.92 23.84 -11.83
C CYS A 46 -16.82 24.31 -12.97
N LYS A 47 -17.91 23.59 -13.25
CA LYS A 47 -18.87 23.98 -14.29
C LYS A 47 -19.66 25.23 -13.89
N THR A 48 -20.06 25.37 -12.63
CA THR A 48 -20.88 26.51 -12.18
C THR A 48 -20.08 27.79 -11.92
N LEU A 49 -18.82 27.68 -11.47
CA LEU A 49 -17.98 28.83 -11.12
C LEU A 49 -17.35 29.53 -12.33
N TYR A 50 -16.97 28.76 -13.36
CA TYR A 50 -16.27 29.32 -14.53
C TYR A 50 -17.21 29.40 -15.73
N TYR A 51 -17.52 30.63 -16.13
CA TYR A 51 -18.28 30.94 -17.34
C TYR A 51 -17.40 30.81 -18.60
N GLU A 52 -16.15 31.26 -18.50
CA GLU A 52 -15.19 31.21 -19.60
C GLU A 52 -14.70 29.77 -19.86
N LYS A 53 -14.71 29.37 -21.14
CA LYS A 53 -14.44 27.99 -21.55
C LYS A 53 -13.04 27.52 -21.19
N ALA A 54 -12.02 28.35 -21.41
CA ALA A 54 -10.62 28.01 -21.12
C ALA A 54 -10.39 27.78 -19.62
N SER A 55 -10.97 28.62 -18.77
CA SER A 55 -10.88 28.56 -17.31
C SER A 55 -11.59 27.32 -16.75
N ARG A 56 -12.74 26.97 -17.34
CA ARG A 56 -13.48 25.74 -17.01
C ARG A 56 -12.70 24.49 -17.40
N GLU A 57 -12.12 24.44 -18.60
CA GLU A 57 -11.32 23.30 -19.06
C GLU A 57 -10.11 23.06 -18.16
N ARG A 58 -9.37 24.12 -17.81
CA ARG A 58 -8.25 24.02 -16.87
C ARG A 58 -8.67 23.47 -15.50
N CYS A 59 -9.80 23.93 -14.95
CA CYS A 59 -10.35 23.43 -13.69
C CYS A 59 -10.66 21.93 -13.77
N LEU A 60 -11.30 21.49 -14.87
CA LEU A 60 -11.62 20.09 -15.10
C LEU A 60 -10.37 19.21 -15.28
N THR A 61 -9.35 19.70 -15.96
CA THR A 61 -8.09 18.96 -16.12
C THR A 61 -7.35 18.78 -14.80
N ILE A 62 -7.24 19.83 -13.99
CA ILE A 62 -6.60 19.74 -12.66
C ILE A 62 -7.35 18.74 -11.78
N MET A 63 -8.67 18.84 -11.75
CA MET A 63 -9.57 17.90 -11.07
C MET A 63 -9.36 16.44 -11.48
N ASP A 64 -9.26 16.16 -12.78
CA ASP A 64 -9.02 14.81 -13.28
C ASP A 64 -7.65 14.28 -12.87
N LEU A 65 -6.62 15.14 -12.89
CA LEU A 65 -5.27 14.80 -12.41
C LEU A 65 -5.25 14.50 -10.91
N GLU A 66 -5.89 15.32 -10.08
CA GLU A 66 -6.01 15.10 -8.63
C GLU A 66 -6.75 13.81 -8.30
N HIS A 67 -7.84 13.52 -9.04
CA HIS A 67 -8.58 12.28 -8.88
C HIS A 67 -7.73 11.06 -9.23
N PHE A 68 -6.98 11.12 -10.33
CA PHE A 68 -6.06 10.07 -10.73
C PHE A 68 -4.96 9.84 -9.69
N GLN A 69 -4.34 10.91 -9.19
CA GLN A 69 -3.30 10.83 -8.15
C GLN A 69 -3.86 10.24 -6.83
N THR A 70 -5.03 10.70 -6.39
CA THR A 70 -5.67 10.18 -5.17
C THR A 70 -5.96 8.68 -5.29
N LYS A 71 -6.44 8.24 -6.45
CA LYS A 71 -6.69 6.82 -6.71
C LYS A 71 -5.39 6.01 -6.76
N SER A 72 -4.35 6.50 -7.43
CA SER A 72 -3.09 5.79 -7.56
C SER A 72 -2.36 5.66 -6.21
N ILE A 73 -2.29 6.72 -5.41
CA ILE A 73 -1.76 6.71 -4.04
C ILE A 73 -2.58 5.74 -3.18
N GLY A 74 -3.90 5.77 -3.31
CA GLY A 74 -4.80 4.85 -2.62
C GLY A 74 -4.51 3.38 -2.92
N VAL A 75 -4.26 3.03 -4.18
CA VAL A 75 -3.89 1.67 -4.58
C VAL A 75 -2.51 1.31 -4.03
N PHE A 76 -1.52 2.20 -4.17
CA PHE A 76 -0.16 1.96 -3.72
C PHE A 76 -0.08 1.70 -2.21
N ASN A 77 -0.73 2.53 -1.39
CA ASN A 77 -0.75 2.36 0.07
C ASN A 77 -1.35 1.02 0.49
N ARG A 78 -2.37 0.54 -0.23
CA ARG A 78 -3.02 -0.74 0.06
C ARG A 78 -2.12 -1.93 -0.27
N VAL A 79 -1.45 -1.90 -1.43
CA VAL A 79 -0.44 -2.90 -1.79
C VAL A 79 0.67 -2.92 -0.74
N LEU A 80 1.10 -1.75 -0.29
CA LEU A 80 2.13 -1.61 0.73
C LEU A 80 1.70 -2.24 2.06
N ILE A 81 0.45 -2.05 2.51
CA ILE A 81 -0.08 -2.71 3.71
C ILE A 81 -0.02 -4.24 3.59
N ILE A 82 -0.47 -4.80 2.46
CA ILE A 82 -0.51 -6.26 2.22
C ILE A 82 0.91 -6.85 2.29
N VAL A 83 1.88 -6.16 1.68
CA VAL A 83 3.26 -6.67 1.52
C VAL A 83 4.19 -6.31 2.68
N SER A 84 3.83 -5.32 3.50
CA SER A 84 4.67 -4.77 4.57
C SER A 84 5.17 -5.82 5.56
N LEU A 85 4.26 -6.54 6.21
CA LEU A 85 4.60 -7.46 7.29
C LEU A 85 5.39 -8.69 6.79
N PRO A 86 5.00 -9.36 5.69
CA PRO A 86 5.83 -10.41 5.09
C PRO A 86 7.24 -9.93 4.74
N SER A 87 7.36 -8.71 4.20
CA SER A 87 8.65 -8.14 3.82
C SER A 87 9.55 -7.86 5.03
N ILE A 88 9.00 -7.28 6.10
CA ILE A 88 9.73 -7.01 7.35
C ILE A 88 10.18 -8.32 8.00
N LEU A 89 9.30 -9.32 8.07
CA LEU A 89 9.64 -10.63 8.62
C LEU A 89 10.75 -11.31 7.82
N LEU A 90 10.68 -11.30 6.49
CA LEU A 90 11.73 -11.84 5.60
C LEU A 90 13.07 -11.11 5.81
N LEU A 91 13.05 -9.77 5.87
CA LEU A 91 14.25 -8.98 6.11
C LEU A 91 14.89 -9.33 7.45
N SER A 92 14.08 -9.38 8.52
CA SER A 92 14.56 -9.70 9.86
C SER A 92 15.20 -11.08 9.90
N PHE A 93 14.56 -12.08 9.30
CA PHE A 93 15.09 -13.45 9.22
C PHE A 93 16.40 -13.52 8.43
N TYR A 94 16.52 -12.76 7.34
CA TYR A 94 17.76 -12.66 6.58
C TYR A 94 18.91 -12.09 7.44
N PHE A 95 18.67 -10.97 8.14
CA PHE A 95 19.69 -10.34 9.00
C PHE A 95 20.10 -11.22 10.18
N PHE A 96 19.15 -11.89 10.84
CA PHE A 96 19.45 -12.84 11.92
C PHE A 96 20.31 -14.00 11.44
N ASN A 97 20.00 -14.57 10.26
CA ASN A 97 20.81 -15.62 9.67
C ASN A 97 22.22 -15.15 9.28
N LYS A 98 22.36 -13.92 8.78
CA LYS A 98 23.65 -13.31 8.43
C LYS A 98 24.53 -13.17 9.67
N LYS A 99 24.01 -12.59 10.77
CA LYS A 99 24.74 -12.46 12.06
C LYS A 99 25.20 -13.81 12.61
N GLY A 100 24.34 -14.84 12.58
CA GLY A 100 24.69 -16.17 13.05
C GLY A 100 25.84 -16.82 12.25
N LYS A 101 25.93 -16.55 10.94
CA LYS A 101 27.04 -17.04 10.09
C LYS A 101 28.36 -16.33 10.38
N THR A 102 28.34 -15.02 10.64
CA THR A 102 29.55 -14.25 10.99
C THR A 102 30.12 -14.66 12.34
N ILE A 103 29.27 -14.88 13.35
CA ILE A 103 29.70 -15.32 14.68
C ILE A 103 30.34 -16.72 14.61
N LYS A 104 29.71 -17.67 13.91
CA LYS A 104 30.28 -19.02 13.71
C LYS A 104 31.63 -19.00 12.98
N ARG A 105 31.81 -18.13 11.98
CA ARG A 105 33.11 -17.98 11.28
C ARG A 105 34.20 -17.41 12.18
N ARG A 106 33.85 -16.53 13.14
CA ARG A 106 34.82 -15.93 14.06
C ARG A 106 35.26 -16.92 15.15
N ILE A 107 34.35 -17.78 15.62
CA ILE A 107 34.67 -18.85 16.59
C ILE A 107 35.55 -19.93 15.94
N ARG A 108 35.33 -20.29 14.67
CA ARG A 108 36.10 -21.34 13.98
C ARG A 108 37.53 -20.92 13.58
N LYS A 109 37.86 -19.62 13.68
CA LYS A 109 39.19 -19.06 13.41
C LYS A 109 40.01 -18.81 14.68
N LYS A 110 39.42 -19.03 15.85
CA LYS A 110 40.06 -18.93 17.16
C LYS A 110 40.39 -20.33 17.64
#